data_AF-A0A3D9DQR8-F1
#
_entry.id   AF-A0A3D9DQR8-F1
#
_cell.length_a   1.000
_cell.length_b   1.000
_cell.length_c   1.000
_cell.angle_alpha   90.00
_cell.angle_beta   90.00
_cell.angle_gamma   90.00
#
_symmetry.space_group_name_H-M   'P 1'
#
loop_
_entity.id
_entity.type
_entity.pdbx_description
1 polymer ?
#
loop_
_entity_poly.entity_id
_entity_poly.type
_entity_poly.pdbx_seq_one_letter_code
_entity_poly.pdbx_strand_id
1 'polypeptide(L)'
;MALTACKKEKEDEVNSVDKTGSIETVLSVEHLDTADILITRHKIWKDKKLFKEIIKKDTIPGLGDTLVAGEDGDGNDHIAKTKKDYEFFITVQ
;
A
#
# COMPACT_ATOMS: atom_id res chain seq x y z
N MET A 1 9.30 7.81 39.54
CA MET A 1 9.34 6.41 39.06
C MET A 1 7.96 6.05 38.54
N ALA A 2 7.81 6.03 37.22
CA ALA A 2 6.67 5.42 36.54
C ALA A 2 7.27 4.66 35.35
N LEU A 3 7.01 3.35 35.32
CA LEU A 3 7.53 2.42 34.33
C LEU A 3 6.82 2.67 32.99
N THR A 4 7.52 3.27 32.04
CA THR A 4 7.07 3.37 30.65
C THR A 4 7.13 1.99 30.01
N ALA A 5 5.98 1.34 29.89
CA ALA A 5 5.80 0.16 29.05
C ALA A 5 5.73 0.59 27.57
N CYS A 6 6.88 0.93 26.97
CA CYS A 6 6.98 0.86 25.51
C CYS A 6 7.11 -0.61 25.13
N LYS A 7 6.02 -1.19 24.63
CA LYS A 7 6.11 -2.44 23.88
C LYS A 7 7.11 -2.20 22.74
N LYS A 8 8.18 -2.99 22.69
CA LYS A 8 9.09 -3.00 21.54
C LYS A 8 8.26 -3.42 20.34
N GLU A 9 7.82 -2.46 19.54
CA GLU A 9 7.39 -2.75 18.18
C GLU A 9 8.57 -3.45 17.51
N LYS A 10 8.31 -4.58 16.84
CA LYS A 10 9.32 -5.17 15.97
C LYS A 10 9.51 -4.15 14.86
N GLU A 11 10.59 -3.38 14.92
CA GLU A 11 11.00 -2.54 13.80
C GLU A 11 11.04 -3.43 12.56
N ASP A 12 10.42 -2.96 11.47
CA ASP A 12 10.49 -3.66 10.20
C ASP A 12 11.96 -3.85 9.82
N GLU A 13 12.31 -5.08 9.46
CA GLU A 13 13.70 -5.49 9.21
C GLU A 13 14.32 -4.74 8.02
N VAL A 14 13.49 -4.11 7.17
CA VAL A 14 13.91 -3.38 5.98
C VAL A 14 13.31 -1.97 5.98
N ASN A 15 14.11 -0.99 6.43
CA ASN A 15 13.72 0.43 6.41
C ASN A 15 14.02 1.15 5.08
N SER A 16 14.78 0.51 4.18
CA SER A 16 15.14 1.10 2.88
C SER A 16 15.50 0.03 1.85
N VAL A 17 15.24 0.33 0.57
CA VAL A 17 15.54 -0.56 -0.56
C VAL A 17 17.05 -0.51 -0.87
N ASP A 18 17.72 -1.67 -0.94
CA ASP A 18 19.11 -1.76 -1.40
C ASP A 18 19.21 -1.47 -2.90
N LYS A 19 19.69 -0.28 -3.25
CA LYS A 19 19.80 0.13 -4.66
C LYS A 19 21.02 -0.46 -5.37
N THR A 20 21.88 -1.18 -4.68
CA THR A 20 23.09 -1.81 -5.25
C THR A 20 22.71 -3.00 -6.14
N GLY A 21 21.72 -3.78 -5.71
CA GLY A 21 21.16 -4.89 -6.47
C GLY A 21 19.89 -5.43 -5.81
N SER A 22 18.72 -4.96 -6.24
CA SER A 22 17.44 -5.45 -5.73
C SER A 22 16.31 -5.24 -6.72
N ILE A 23 15.17 -5.89 -6.45
CA ILE A 23 13.91 -5.64 -7.13
C ILE A 23 12.91 -5.21 -6.07
N GLU A 24 12.44 -3.96 -6.17
CA GLU A 24 11.36 -3.42 -5.35
C GLU A 24 10.04 -3.64 -6.08
N THR A 25 9.11 -4.36 -5.46
CA THR A 25 7.76 -4.59 -6.00
C THR A 25 6.76 -3.77 -5.22
N VAL A 26 6.00 -2.92 -5.92
CA VAL A 26 4.93 -2.10 -5.36
C VAL A 26 3.60 -2.52 -5.97
N LEU A 27 2.68 -2.98 -5.11
CA LEU A 27 1.29 -3.26 -5.48
C LEU A 27 0.42 -2.09 -5.05
N SER A 28 -0.49 -1.67 -5.92
CA SER A 28 -1.44 -0.59 -5.65
C SER A 28 -2.72 -0.80 -6.44
N VAL A 29 -3.84 -0.27 -5.95
CA VAL A 29 -5.12 -0.26 -6.67
C VAL A 29 -5.52 1.17 -6.98
N GLU A 30 -6.04 1.37 -8.19
CA GLU A 30 -6.70 2.59 -8.61
C GLU A 30 -8.18 2.28 -8.81
N HIS A 31 -9.06 2.98 -8.11
CA HIS A 31 -10.51 2.82 -8.25
C HIS A 31 -11.03 3.71 -9.39
N LEU A 32 -11.64 3.11 -10.42
CA LEU A 32 -12.39 3.85 -11.44
C LEU A 32 -13.90 3.61 -11.26
N ASP A 33 -14.72 4.45 -11.90
CA ASP A 33 -16.18 4.40 -11.77
C ASP A 33 -16.78 3.06 -12.22
N THR A 34 -16.14 2.38 -13.17
CA THR A 34 -16.67 1.16 -13.82
C THR A 34 -15.86 -0.11 -13.51
N ALA A 35 -14.63 0.03 -13.02
CA ALA A 35 -13.75 -1.08 -12.67
C ALA A 35 -12.59 -0.61 -11.80
N ASP A 36 -11.88 -1.54 -11.15
CA ASP A 36 -10.65 -1.23 -10.44
C ASP A 36 -9.44 -1.67 -11.27
N ILE A 37 -8.31 -1.00 -11.10
CA ILE A 37 -7.06 -1.33 -11.78
C ILE A 37 -6.02 -1.76 -10.74
N LEU A 38 -5.55 -3.00 -10.83
CA LEU A 38 -4.35 -3.46 -10.14
C LEU A 38 -3.12 -2.95 -10.89
N ILE A 39 -2.28 -2.20 -10.18
CA ILE A 39 -1.01 -1.70 -10.71
C ILE A 39 0.13 -2.36 -9.95
N THR A 40 0.91 -3.16 -10.66
CA THR A 40 2.14 -3.78 -10.17
C THR A 40 3.34 -3.08 -10.78
N ARG A 41 4.19 -2.46 -9.94
CA ARG A 41 5.44 -1.83 -10.38
C ARG A 41 6.62 -2.63 -9.85
N HIS A 42 7.48 -3.09 -10.76
CA HIS A 42 8.77 -3.66 -10.41
C HIS A 42 9.87 -2.66 -10.76
N LYS A 43 10.55 -2.13 -9.74
CA LYS A 43 11.73 -1.28 -9.91
C LYS A 43 12.98 -2.13 -9.71
N ILE A 44 13.74 -2.29 -10.77
CA ILE A 44 15.00 -3.03 -10.78
C ILE A 44 16.11 -2.03 -10.50
N TRP A 45 16.77 -2.19 -9.34
CA TRP A 45 17.90 -1.38 -8.93
C TRP A 45 19.21 -2.12 -9.17
N LYS A 46 20.18 -1.45 -9.78
CA LYS A 46 21.52 -1.97 -10.03
C LYS A 46 22.53 -0.83 -9.97
N ASP A 47 23.69 -1.06 -9.36
CA ASP A 47 24.78 -0.08 -9.28
C ASP A 47 24.33 1.27 -8.72
N LYS A 48 23.44 1.24 -7.71
CA LYS A 48 22.83 2.39 -7.04
C LYS A 48 21.93 3.26 -7.94
N LYS A 49 21.50 2.74 -9.08
CA LYS A 49 20.63 3.42 -10.04
C LYS A 49 19.38 2.60 -10.34
N LEU A 50 18.29 3.29 -10.67
CA LEU A 50 17.11 2.65 -11.24
C LEU A 50 17.47 2.19 -12.65
N PHE A 51 17.62 0.89 -12.82
CA PHE A 51 18.00 0.29 -14.11
C PHE A 51 16.78 0.19 -15.03
N LYS A 52 15.65 -0.25 -14.48
CA LYS A 52 14.41 -0.42 -15.23
C LYS A 52 13.21 -0.36 -14.29
N GLU A 53 12.12 0.19 -14.78
CA GLU A 53 10.81 0.06 -14.16
C GLU A 53 9.88 -0.71 -15.12
N ILE A 54 9.20 -1.73 -14.59
CA ILE A 54 8.19 -2.51 -15.31
C ILE A 54 6.86 -2.27 -14.62
N ILE A 55 5.92 -1.68 -15.35
CA ILE A 55 4.58 -1.38 -14.86
C ILE A 55 3.60 -2.31 -15.58
N LYS A 56 2.90 -3.14 -14.81
CA LYS A 56 1.76 -3.93 -15.30
C LYS A 56 0.49 -3.34 -14.72
N LYS A 57 -0.51 -3.17 -15.58
CA LYS A 57 -1.85 -2.74 -15.21
C LYS A 57 -2.84 -3.78 -15.69
N ASP A 58 -3.65 -4.29 -14.77
CA ASP A 58 -4.72 -5.24 -15.08
C ASP A 58 -6.03 -4.73 -14.47
N THR A 59 -7.14 -4.94 -15.17
CA THR A 59 -8.48 -4.61 -14.65
C THR A 59 -8.96 -5.74 -13.74
N ILE A 60 -9.49 -5.40 -12.57
CA ILE A 60 -10.04 -6.34 -11.60
C ILE A 60 -11.47 -5.92 -11.19
N PRO A 61 -12.33 -6.87 -10.75
CA PRO A 61 -13.66 -6.53 -10.26
C PRO A 61 -13.59 -5.75 -8.95
N GLY A 62 -14.37 -4.68 -8.85
CA GLY A 62 -14.47 -3.90 -7.61
C GLY A 62 -15.11 -4.69 -6.46
N LEU A 63 -14.63 -4.47 -5.23
CA LEU A 63 -15.16 -5.10 -4.01
C LEU A 63 -16.43 -4.41 -3.48
N GLY A 64 -16.86 -3.33 -4.14
CA GLY A 64 -17.97 -2.50 -3.74
C GLY A 64 -17.58 -1.45 -2.69
N ASP A 65 -18.60 -0.85 -2.10
CA ASP A 65 -18.45 0.26 -1.17
C ASP A 65 -18.56 -0.19 0.29
N THR A 66 -17.96 0.57 1.19
CA THR A 66 -18.09 0.46 2.64
C THR A 66 -18.44 1.81 3.26
N LEU A 67 -18.93 1.79 4.50
CA LEU A 67 -19.20 2.98 5.29
C LEU A 67 -18.05 3.20 6.26
N VAL A 68 -17.49 4.40 6.28
CA VAL A 68 -16.43 4.80 7.20
C VAL A 68 -16.90 6.01 7.97
N ALA A 69 -16.77 5.96 9.30
CA ALA A 69 -16.98 7.13 10.15
C ALA A 69 -15.73 8.02 10.08
N GLY A 70 -15.92 9.31 9.83
CA GLY A 70 -14.86 10.31 9.80
C GLY A 70 -15.36 11.63 10.39
N GLU A 71 -14.45 12.37 10.98
CA GLU A 71 -14.70 13.71 11.52
C GLU A 71 -14.50 14.73 10.39
N ASP A 72 -15.44 15.66 10.22
CA ASP A 72 -15.28 16.78 9.29
C ASP A 72 -14.34 17.87 9.85
N GLY A 73 -14.08 18.91 9.06
CA GLY A 73 -13.21 20.02 9.48
C GLY A 73 -13.77 20.86 10.64
N ASP A 74 -15.04 20.68 10.99
CA ASP A 74 -15.74 21.41 12.05
C ASP A 74 -15.89 20.57 13.34
N GLY A 75 -15.37 19.34 13.34
CA GLY A 75 -15.37 18.44 14.50
C GLY A 75 -16.62 17.57 14.66
N ASN A 76 -17.43 17.44 13.60
CA ASN A 76 -18.64 16.60 13.62
C ASN A 76 -18.35 15.22 13.00
N ASP A 77 -18.92 14.18 13.63
CA ASP A 77 -18.85 12.82 13.11
C ASP A 77 -19.82 12.62 11.93
N HIS A 78 -19.29 12.13 10.82
CA HIS A 78 -20.05 11.79 9.62
C HIS A 78 -19.75 10.37 9.14
N ILE A 79 -20.77 9.72 8.56
CA ILE A 79 -20.60 8.45 7.87
C ILE A 79 -20.47 8.71 6.38
N ALA A 80 -19.30 8.43 5.82
CA ALA A 80 -19.02 8.55 4.39
C ALA A 80 -19.00 7.18 3.72
N LYS A 81 -19.47 7.13 2.47
CA LYS A 81 -19.38 5.95 1.61
C LYS A 81 -18.06 6.00 0.85
N THR A 82 -17.22 4.99 1.00
CA THR A 82 -15.92 4.88 0.31
C THR A 82 -15.77 3.50 -0.34
N LYS A 83 -14.81 3.34 -1.26
CA LYS A 83 -14.47 2.04 -1.85
C LYS A 83 -13.78 1.16 -0.81
N LYS A 84 -14.01 -0.15 -0.87
CA LYS A 84 -13.29 -1.11 -0.04
C LYS A 84 -11.85 -1.27 -0.51
N ASP A 85 -10.93 -1.24 0.44
CA ASP A 85 -9.52 -1.53 0.19
C ASP A 85 -9.28 -3.03 -0.01
N TYR A 86 -8.28 -3.34 -0.83
CA TYR A 86 -7.84 -4.71 -1.08
C TYR A 86 -6.76 -5.10 -0.08
N GLU A 87 -6.82 -6.35 0.39
CA GLU A 87 -5.73 -6.98 1.12
C GLU A 87 -4.88 -7.82 0.15
N PHE A 88 -3.56 -7.60 0.18
CA PHE A 88 -2.62 -8.31 -0.68
C PHE A 88 -1.89 -9.40 0.11
N PHE A 89 -1.98 -10.64 -0.36
CA PHE A 89 -1.18 -11.75 0.14
C PHE A 89 -0.05 -12.05 -0.84
N ILE A 90 1.20 -11.88 -0.41
CA ILE A 90 2.39 -12.16 -1.21
C ILE A 90 3.07 -13.40 -0.66
N THR A 91 3.29 -14.41 -1.51
CA THR A 91 4.07 -15.60 -1.18
C THR A 91 5.33 -15.63 -2.02
N VAL A 92 6.48 -15.84 -1.37
CA VAL A 92 7.80 -15.96 -2.01
C VAL A 92 8.19 -17.44 -1.95
N GLN A 93 8.66 -18.00 -3.07
CA GLN A 93 9.10 -19.40 -3.20
C GLN A 93 10.56 -19.48 -3.62
#